data_AF-A0A918A7U3-F1
#
_entry.id   AF-A0A918A7U3-F1
#
_cell.length_a   1.000
_cell.length_b   1.000
_cell.length_c   1.000
_cell.angle_alpha   90.00
_cell.angle_beta   90.00
_cell.angle_gamma   90.00
#
_symmetry.space_group_name_H-M   'P 1'
#
loop_
_entity.id
_entity.type
_entity.pdbx_description
1 polymer ?
#
loop_
_entity_poly.entity_id
_entity_poly.type
_entity_poly.pdbx_seq_one_letter_code
_entity_poly.pdbx_strand_id
1 'polypeptide(L)'
;MGAGAVPEPPARGGLPWRDYLAVWTRANRDLLLERPWLLSLDRMTPPMGPRRLLWLDRALDALGGTALDEGEKLRAATVLTGYALSDATLTYGMSAASGEPAEDGVGGAADYGEVLAEVLDPLSYPALSAAVRAGGFGGAEGWVQDADFLFGLNLLLDGIEALNVRRS
;
A
#
# COMPACT_ATOMS: atom_id res chain seq x y z
N MET A 1 -15.71 -13.48 20.16
CA MET A 1 -15.87 -13.09 18.74
C MET A 1 -14.49 -12.70 18.23
N GLY A 2 -13.89 -13.39 17.24
CA GLY A 2 -12.53 -12.98 16.84
C GLY A 2 -11.83 -13.83 15.77
N ALA A 3 -12.20 -15.10 15.59
CA ALA A 3 -11.58 -15.92 14.55
C ALA A 3 -12.03 -15.48 13.13
N GLY A 4 -13.33 -15.24 12.90
CA GLY A 4 -13.92 -15.07 11.57
C GLY A 4 -13.62 -13.77 10.82
N ALA A 5 -12.89 -12.82 11.40
CA ALA A 5 -12.69 -11.50 10.80
C ALA A 5 -11.57 -11.47 9.74
N VAL A 6 -10.58 -12.33 9.88
CA VAL A 6 -9.42 -12.42 8.98
C VAL A 6 -9.57 -13.73 8.18
N PRO A 7 -9.50 -13.72 6.85
CA PRO A 7 -9.53 -14.94 6.05
C PRO A 7 -8.21 -15.71 6.14
N GLU A 8 -8.16 -16.89 5.54
CA GLU A 8 -6.91 -17.59 5.30
C GLU A 8 -5.99 -16.75 4.39
N PRO A 9 -4.66 -16.78 4.59
CA PRO A 9 -3.73 -16.14 3.67
C PRO A 9 -3.76 -16.83 2.30
N PRO A 10 -3.43 -16.10 1.21
CA PRO A 10 -3.33 -16.69 -0.11
C PRO A 10 -2.32 -17.86 -0.09
N ALA A 11 -2.66 -18.93 -0.80
CA ALA A 11 -1.78 -20.08 -0.93
C ALA A 11 -0.54 -19.70 -1.75
N ARG A 12 0.64 -20.21 -1.34
CA ARG A 12 1.90 -19.93 -2.05
C ARG A 12 1.92 -20.47 -3.47
N GLY A 13 1.34 -21.65 -3.70
CA GLY A 13 1.18 -22.22 -5.04
C GLY A 13 2.48 -22.42 -5.83
N GLY A 14 3.64 -22.51 -5.15
CA GLY A 14 4.95 -22.60 -5.80
C GLY A 14 5.46 -21.28 -6.41
N LEU A 15 4.79 -20.15 -6.16
CA LEU A 15 5.22 -18.85 -6.66
C LEU A 15 6.61 -18.48 -6.11
N PRO A 16 7.44 -17.81 -6.94
CA PRO A 16 8.63 -17.11 -6.46
C PRO A 16 8.27 -16.16 -5.32
N TRP A 17 9.23 -15.93 -4.41
CA TRP A 17 8.99 -15.12 -3.21
C TRP A 17 8.39 -13.75 -3.55
N ARG A 18 8.88 -13.12 -4.61
CA ARG A 18 8.47 -11.79 -5.05
C ARG A 18 7.01 -11.76 -5.49
N ASP A 19 6.63 -12.69 -6.37
CA ASP A 19 5.28 -12.79 -6.89
C ASP A 19 4.28 -13.14 -5.78
N TYR A 20 4.69 -14.03 -4.87
CA TYR A 20 3.87 -14.36 -3.71
C TYR A 20 3.64 -13.15 -2.81
N LEU A 21 4.69 -12.40 -2.47
CA LEU A 21 4.56 -11.23 -1.61
C LEU A 21 3.76 -10.11 -2.26
N ALA A 22 3.74 -10.01 -3.59
CA ALA A 22 2.86 -9.09 -4.29
C ALA A 22 1.37 -9.45 -4.07
N VAL A 23 1.02 -10.72 -4.29
CA VAL A 23 -0.35 -11.24 -4.06
C VAL A 23 -0.74 -11.12 -2.58
N TRP A 24 0.18 -11.47 -1.68
CA TRP A 24 -0.03 -11.41 -0.24
C TRP A 24 -0.23 -9.98 0.27
N THR A 25 0.52 -9.01 -0.26
CA THR A 25 0.35 -7.59 0.12
C THR A 25 -0.97 -7.04 -0.37
N ARG A 26 -1.34 -7.35 -1.61
CA ARG A 26 -2.67 -6.98 -2.16
C ARG A 26 -3.80 -7.61 -1.34
N ALA A 27 -3.69 -8.87 -0.97
CA ALA A 27 -4.71 -9.53 -0.15
C ALA A 27 -4.84 -8.91 1.25
N ASN A 28 -3.74 -8.40 1.85
CA ASN A 28 -3.82 -7.63 3.10
C ASN A 28 -4.59 -6.32 2.92
N ARG A 29 -4.35 -5.61 1.82
CA ARG A 29 -5.04 -4.36 1.47
C ARG A 29 -6.52 -4.60 1.24
N ASP A 30 -6.85 -5.58 0.40
CA ASP A 30 -8.22 -5.89 0.02
C ASP A 30 -9.04 -6.35 1.24
N LEU A 31 -8.44 -7.12 2.14
CA LEU A 31 -9.04 -7.47 3.43
C LEU A 31 -9.50 -6.23 4.22
N LEU A 32 -8.66 -5.19 4.26
CA LEU A 32 -8.97 -3.96 4.99
C LEU A 32 -10.05 -3.14 4.29
N LEU A 33 -10.05 -3.10 2.96
CA LEU A 33 -11.09 -2.42 2.17
C LEU A 33 -12.44 -3.13 2.24
N GLU A 34 -12.47 -4.47 2.26
CA GLU A 34 -13.68 -5.25 2.47
C GLU A 34 -14.24 -5.12 3.90
N ARG A 35 -13.36 -4.82 4.87
CA ARG A 35 -13.70 -4.74 6.29
C ARG A 35 -13.15 -3.46 6.93
N PRO A 36 -13.63 -2.26 6.53
CA PRO A 36 -13.05 -0.99 6.97
C PRO A 36 -13.10 -0.77 8.49
N TRP A 37 -14.02 -1.44 9.19
CA TRP A 37 -14.06 -1.44 10.66
C TRP A 37 -12.76 -1.96 11.31
N LEU A 38 -11.95 -2.74 10.58
CA LEU A 38 -10.61 -3.17 11.01
C LEU A 38 -9.59 -2.02 11.01
N LEU A 39 -9.78 -0.97 10.19
CA LEU A 39 -8.90 0.21 10.15
C LEU A 39 -8.99 1.04 11.44
N SER A 40 -10.11 0.94 12.15
CA SER A 40 -10.43 1.63 13.40
C SER A 40 -10.05 0.83 14.65
N LEU A 41 -9.70 -0.45 14.50
CA LEU A 41 -9.22 -1.26 15.62
C LEU A 41 -7.77 -0.90 15.94
N ASP A 42 -7.52 -0.74 17.23
CA ASP A 42 -6.30 -0.14 17.80
C ASP A 42 -5.01 -0.59 17.10
N ARG A 43 -4.40 0.34 16.35
CA ARG A 43 -3.26 0.12 15.43
C ARG A 43 -1.96 -0.29 16.13
N MET A 44 -1.98 -0.37 17.46
CA MET A 44 -0.81 -0.49 18.33
C MET A 44 -0.61 -1.88 18.95
N THR A 45 -1.50 -2.85 18.66
CA THR A 45 -1.36 -4.20 19.24
C THR A 45 -0.71 -5.15 18.22
N PRO A 46 0.38 -5.87 18.58
CA PRO A 46 0.95 -6.90 17.73
C PRO A 46 -0.10 -7.93 17.29
N PRO A 47 0.03 -8.54 16.10
CA PRO A 47 -0.91 -9.55 15.61
C PRO A 47 -0.93 -10.77 16.55
N MET A 48 -1.90 -10.80 17.47
CA MET A 48 -2.03 -11.89 18.45
C MET A 48 -3.08 -12.95 18.06
N GLY A 49 -3.83 -12.69 16.99
CA GLY A 49 -4.84 -13.64 16.49
C GLY A 49 -4.20 -14.78 15.67
N PRO A 50 -4.63 -16.05 15.83
CA PRO A 50 -4.06 -17.19 15.10
C PRO A 50 -3.98 -17.00 13.59
N ARG A 51 -5.00 -16.37 13.00
CA ARG A 51 -5.01 -16.04 11.56
C ARG A 51 -3.99 -14.99 11.18
N ARG A 52 -3.82 -13.93 11.96
CA ARG A 52 -2.78 -12.91 11.68
C ARG A 52 -1.37 -13.51 11.82
N LEU A 53 -1.16 -14.41 12.79
CA LEU A 53 0.09 -15.17 12.90
C LEU A 53 0.33 -16.05 11.68
N LEU A 54 -0.72 -16.69 11.15
CA LEU A 54 -0.61 -17.49 9.93
C LEU A 54 -0.23 -16.67 8.70
N TRP A 55 -0.78 -15.46 8.57
CA TRP A 55 -0.39 -14.53 7.51
C TRP A 55 1.08 -14.14 7.59
N LEU A 56 1.57 -13.84 8.80
CA LEU A 56 2.99 -13.55 9.02
C LEU A 56 3.87 -14.76 8.70
N ASP A 57 3.51 -15.94 9.19
CA ASP A 57 4.22 -17.19 8.93
C ASP A 57 4.36 -17.46 7.42
N ARG A 58 3.30 -17.24 6.63
CA ARG A 58 3.37 -17.39 5.17
C ARG A 58 4.33 -16.42 4.49
N ALA A 59 4.41 -15.18 4.96
CA ALA A 59 5.38 -14.22 4.42
C ALA A 59 6.82 -14.64 4.74
N LEU A 60 7.07 -15.15 5.94
CA LEU A 60 8.38 -15.67 6.35
C LEU A 60 8.77 -16.92 5.55
N ASP A 61 7.85 -17.87 5.37
CA ASP A 61 8.05 -19.06 4.53
C ASP A 61 8.42 -18.69 3.09
N ALA A 62 7.72 -17.69 2.51
CA ALA A 62 8.00 -17.22 1.17
C ALA A 62 9.45 -16.71 1.02
N LEU A 63 9.95 -16.01 2.03
CA LEU A 63 11.31 -15.48 2.09
C LEU A 63 12.36 -16.52 2.52
N GLY A 64 11.97 -17.76 2.84
CA GLY A 64 12.87 -18.79 3.35
C GLY A 64 14.05 -19.15 2.44
N GLY A 65 13.90 -18.97 1.12
CA GLY A 65 14.96 -19.21 0.12
C GLY A 65 15.83 -17.99 -0.20
N THR A 66 15.62 -16.86 0.46
CA THR A 66 16.41 -15.64 0.26
C THR A 66 17.64 -15.63 1.19
N ALA A 67 18.62 -14.78 0.89
CA ALA A 67 19.81 -14.57 1.72
C ALA A 67 19.56 -13.65 2.94
N LEU A 68 18.31 -13.22 3.16
CA LEU A 68 17.93 -12.35 4.27
C LEU A 68 18.02 -13.09 5.62
N ASP A 69 18.45 -12.39 6.67
CA ASP A 69 18.34 -12.92 8.04
C ASP A 69 16.87 -12.89 8.54
N GLU A 70 16.57 -13.65 9.61
CA GLU A 70 15.20 -13.74 10.14
C GLU A 70 14.62 -12.39 10.58
N GLY A 71 15.46 -11.46 11.05
CA GLY A 71 15.05 -10.11 11.40
C GLY A 71 14.73 -9.27 10.16
N GLU A 72 15.50 -9.41 9.08
CA GLU A 72 15.24 -8.78 7.78
C GLU A 72 13.94 -9.31 7.16
N LYS A 73 13.68 -10.62 7.23
CA LYS A 73 12.42 -11.23 6.76
C LYS A 73 11.22 -10.66 7.50
N LEU A 74 11.31 -10.54 8.83
CA LEU A 74 10.25 -9.95 9.65
C LEU A 74 10.02 -8.46 9.33
N ARG A 75 11.11 -7.70 9.14
CA ARG A 75 11.02 -6.29 8.73
C ARG A 75 10.39 -6.12 7.35
N ALA A 76 10.73 -6.99 6.39
CA ALA A 76 10.13 -6.99 5.06
C ALA A 76 8.61 -7.24 5.12
N ALA A 77 8.17 -8.27 5.84
CA ALA A 77 6.75 -8.55 6.04
C ALA A 77 6.02 -7.39 6.74
N THR A 78 6.66 -6.75 7.73
CA THR A 78 6.10 -5.61 8.45
C THR A 78 5.91 -4.40 7.54
N VAL A 79 6.91 -4.07 6.72
CA VAL A 79 6.85 -2.94 5.78
C VAL A 79 5.75 -3.15 4.74
N LEU A 80 5.64 -4.36 4.18
CA LEU A 80 4.57 -4.70 3.23
C LEU A 80 3.18 -4.61 3.86
N THR A 81 3.02 -5.11 5.09
CA THR A 81 1.75 -4.97 5.84
C THR A 81 1.41 -3.50 6.08
N GLY A 82 2.39 -2.71 6.49
CA GLY A 82 2.23 -1.27 6.73
C GLY A 82 1.83 -0.54 5.45
N TYR A 83 2.43 -0.90 4.32
CA TYR A 83 2.05 -0.34 3.03
C TYR A 83 0.60 -0.65 2.65
N ALA A 84 0.18 -1.91 2.77
CA ALA A 84 -1.20 -2.32 2.55
C ALA A 84 -2.19 -1.57 3.46
N LEU A 85 -1.83 -1.35 4.73
CA LEU A 85 -2.65 -0.59 5.68
C LEU A 85 -2.75 0.90 5.31
N SER A 86 -1.63 1.53 4.96
CA SER A 86 -1.60 2.93 4.55
C SER A 86 -2.43 3.14 3.29
N ASP A 87 -2.25 2.29 2.27
CA ASP A 87 -3.00 2.39 1.02
C ASP A 87 -4.50 2.16 1.23
N ALA A 88 -4.88 1.14 2.01
CA ALA A 88 -6.28 0.88 2.33
C ALA A 88 -6.92 2.05 3.12
N THR A 89 -6.16 2.67 4.03
CA THR A 89 -6.62 3.85 4.78
C THR A 89 -6.87 5.04 3.85
N LEU A 90 -5.93 5.32 2.94
CA LEU A 90 -6.07 6.41 1.97
C LEU A 90 -7.24 6.15 1.02
N THR A 91 -7.30 4.96 0.42
CA THR A 91 -8.36 4.54 -0.48
C THR A 91 -9.73 4.68 0.18
N TYR A 92 -9.90 4.14 1.40
CA TYR A 92 -11.16 4.22 2.14
C TYR A 92 -11.54 5.66 2.50
N GLY A 93 -10.58 6.48 2.96
CA GLY A 93 -10.81 7.88 3.31
C GLY A 93 -11.30 8.71 2.12
N MET A 94 -10.67 8.53 0.95
CA MET A 94 -11.03 9.26 -0.26
C MET A 94 -12.33 8.76 -0.88
N SER A 95 -12.61 7.44 -0.84
CA SER A 95 -13.90 6.89 -1.29
C SER A 95 -15.07 7.28 -0.38
N ALA A 96 -14.85 7.35 0.94
CA ALA A 96 -15.87 7.82 1.88
C ALA A 96 -16.21 9.31 1.67
N ALA A 97 -15.21 10.13 1.34
CA ALA A 97 -15.40 11.53 0.98
C ALA A 97 -16.14 11.73 -0.36
N SER A 98 -16.06 10.75 -1.28
CA SER A 98 -16.71 10.81 -2.61
C SER A 98 -18.25 10.78 -2.55
N GLY A 99 -18.83 10.41 -1.41
CA GLY A 99 -20.28 10.41 -1.19
C GLY A 99 -20.86 11.78 -0.82
N GLU A 100 -20.00 12.74 -0.46
CA GLU A 100 -20.37 14.14 -0.28
C GLU A 100 -19.76 14.95 -1.44
N PRO A 101 -20.49 15.92 -2.02
CA PRO A 101 -19.91 16.78 -3.03
C PRO A 101 -18.68 17.49 -2.45
N ALA A 102 -17.54 17.40 -3.12
CA ALA A 102 -16.34 18.13 -2.74
C ALA A 102 -16.68 19.61 -2.65
N GLU A 103 -16.61 20.19 -1.44
CA GLU A 103 -17.01 21.58 -1.19
C GLU A 103 -16.17 22.59 -2.00
N ASP A 104 -14.98 22.18 -2.41
CA ASP A 104 -14.00 22.96 -3.18
C ASP A 104 -13.97 22.61 -4.68
N GLY A 105 -14.79 21.67 -5.14
CA GLY A 105 -14.85 21.27 -6.55
C GLY A 105 -13.65 20.44 -7.05
N VAL A 106 -12.78 19.95 -6.15
CA VAL A 106 -11.62 19.12 -6.52
C VAL A 106 -11.97 17.64 -6.37
N GLY A 107 -12.42 17.02 -7.47
CA GLY A 107 -12.90 15.63 -7.47
C GLY A 107 -11.81 14.57 -7.52
N GLY A 108 -10.60 14.96 -7.95
CA GLY A 108 -9.48 14.03 -8.12
C GLY A 108 -8.14 14.72 -8.32
N ALA A 109 -7.09 13.91 -8.48
CA ALA A 109 -5.74 14.42 -8.67
C ALA A 109 -5.60 15.29 -9.93
N ALA A 110 -6.31 14.95 -11.02
CA ALA A 110 -6.32 15.76 -12.24
C ALA A 110 -6.88 17.18 -11.99
N ASP A 111 -8.07 17.30 -11.39
CA ASP A 111 -8.68 18.59 -11.02
C ASP A 111 -7.76 19.39 -10.09
N TYR A 112 -7.12 18.70 -9.13
CA TYR A 112 -6.15 19.34 -8.23
C TYR A 112 -4.95 19.90 -9.00
N GLY A 113 -4.46 19.16 -10.00
CA GLY A 113 -3.39 19.60 -10.90
C GLY A 113 -3.77 20.86 -11.69
N GLU A 114 -5.01 20.97 -12.16
CA GLU A 114 -5.53 22.16 -12.84
C GLU A 114 -5.58 23.37 -11.91
N VAL A 115 -6.13 23.21 -10.71
CA VAL A 115 -6.14 24.27 -9.69
C VAL A 115 -4.72 24.72 -9.34
N LEU A 116 -3.81 23.77 -9.13
CA LEU A 116 -2.40 24.08 -8.85
C LEU A 116 -1.72 24.84 -10.00
N ALA A 117 -2.08 24.56 -11.26
CA ALA A 117 -1.52 25.29 -12.39
C ALA A 117 -1.89 26.78 -12.37
N GLU A 118 -3.03 27.15 -11.78
CA GLU A 118 -3.49 28.54 -11.67
C GLU A 118 -2.89 29.29 -10.48
N VAL A 119 -2.67 28.60 -9.34
CA VAL A 119 -2.32 29.25 -8.07
C VAL A 119 -0.83 29.21 -7.72
N LEU A 120 -0.05 28.32 -8.33
CA LEU A 120 1.37 28.18 -7.99
C LEU A 120 2.22 29.32 -8.55
N ASP A 121 2.96 30.00 -7.67
CA ASP A 121 4.10 30.83 -8.05
C ASP A 121 5.36 29.95 -8.25
N PRO A 122 5.95 29.88 -9.46
CA PRO A 122 7.14 29.07 -9.73
C PRO A 122 8.39 29.51 -8.96
N LEU A 123 8.47 30.76 -8.50
CA LEU A 123 9.59 31.22 -7.68
C LEU A 123 9.52 30.66 -6.25
N SER A 124 8.31 30.59 -5.70
CA SER A 124 8.05 30.03 -4.37
C SER A 124 7.96 28.49 -4.36
N TYR A 125 7.45 27.88 -5.44
CA TYR A 125 7.20 26.44 -5.55
C TYR A 125 7.80 25.81 -6.81
N PRO A 126 9.13 25.87 -7.01
CA PRO A 126 9.76 25.49 -8.28
C PRO A 126 9.56 24.01 -8.65
N ALA A 127 9.72 23.09 -7.69
CA ALA A 127 9.60 21.66 -7.94
C ALA A 127 8.15 21.23 -8.24
N LEU A 128 7.19 21.74 -7.46
CA LEU A 128 5.77 21.44 -7.65
C LEU A 128 5.25 22.03 -8.97
N SER A 129 5.66 23.25 -9.29
CA SER A 129 5.34 23.88 -10.59
C SER A 129 5.90 23.08 -11.77
N ALA A 130 7.09 22.50 -11.62
CA ALA A 130 7.66 21.62 -12.65
C ALA A 130 6.86 20.32 -12.79
N ALA A 131 6.43 19.71 -11.68
CA ALA A 131 5.61 18.50 -11.69
C ALA A 131 4.23 18.74 -12.35
N VAL A 132 3.55 19.83 -11.99
CA VAL A 132 2.27 20.22 -12.62
C VAL A 132 2.46 20.43 -14.12
N ARG A 133 3.49 21.19 -14.54
CA ARG A 133 3.78 21.43 -15.96
C ARG A 133 4.12 20.16 -16.74
N ALA A 134 4.73 19.18 -16.08
CA ALA A 134 5.02 17.87 -16.66
C ALA A 134 3.79 16.94 -16.69
N GLY A 135 2.63 17.39 -16.20
CA GLY A 135 1.43 16.57 -16.12
C GLY A 135 1.50 15.50 -15.04
N GLY A 136 2.27 15.72 -13.96
CA GLY A 136 2.46 14.76 -12.87
C GLY A 136 1.19 14.39 -12.09
N PHE A 137 0.10 15.12 -12.32
CA PHE A 137 -1.24 14.85 -11.79
C PHE A 137 -2.21 14.28 -12.85
N GLY A 138 -1.79 14.20 -14.11
CA GLY A 138 -2.58 13.71 -15.23
C GLY A 138 -2.66 12.18 -15.27
N GLY A 139 -3.78 11.65 -15.79
CA GLY A 139 -4.04 10.20 -15.90
C GLY A 139 -4.75 9.57 -14.70
N ALA A 140 -4.90 10.33 -13.61
CA ALA A 140 -5.65 9.92 -12.43
C ALA A 140 -7.10 10.44 -12.49
N GLU A 141 -8.06 9.56 -12.77
CA GLU A 141 -9.51 9.89 -12.76
C GLU A 141 -10.05 10.12 -11.33
N GLY A 142 -9.24 9.86 -10.29
CA GLY A 142 -9.59 10.04 -8.89
C GLY A 142 -8.35 10.25 -8.03
N TRP A 143 -8.54 10.23 -6.70
CA TRP A 143 -7.46 10.49 -5.74
C TRP A 143 -6.52 9.32 -5.48
N VAL A 144 -6.99 8.09 -5.67
CA VAL A 144 -6.22 6.87 -5.46
C VAL A 144 -6.57 5.88 -6.56
N GLN A 145 -5.56 5.36 -7.25
CA GLN A 145 -5.72 4.33 -8.27
C GLN A 145 -4.96 3.05 -7.92
N ASP A 146 -5.38 1.92 -8.49
CA ASP A 146 -4.67 0.65 -8.33
C ASP A 146 -3.22 0.72 -8.86
N ALA A 147 -2.97 1.58 -9.85
CA ALA A 147 -1.64 1.84 -10.38
C ALA A 147 -0.69 2.44 -9.31
N ASP A 148 -1.20 3.29 -8.40
CA ASP A 148 -0.42 3.88 -7.32
C ASP A 148 0.01 2.81 -6.30
N PHE A 149 -0.93 1.91 -5.98
CA PHE A 149 -0.66 0.75 -5.12
C PHE A 149 0.41 -0.17 -5.74
N LEU A 150 0.29 -0.46 -7.04
CA LEU A 150 1.26 -1.29 -7.74
C LEU A 150 2.64 -0.63 -7.83
N PHE A 151 2.69 0.70 -8.04
CA PHE A 151 3.93 1.44 -8.09
C PHE A 151 4.70 1.34 -6.76
N GLY A 152 4.06 1.67 -5.64
CA GLY A 152 4.72 1.60 -4.33
C GLY A 152 5.06 0.17 -3.91
N LEU A 153 4.19 -0.80 -4.21
CA LEU A 153 4.48 -2.22 -3.96
C LEU A 153 5.74 -2.68 -4.71
N ASN A 154 5.88 -2.33 -5.99
CA ASN A 154 7.05 -2.69 -6.78
C ASN A 154 8.33 -2.06 -6.22
N LEU A 155 8.29 -0.80 -5.79
CA LEU A 155 9.45 -0.16 -5.14
C LEU A 155 9.88 -0.89 -3.86
N LEU A 156 8.93 -1.33 -3.04
CA LEU A 156 9.23 -2.10 -1.82
C LEU A 156 9.84 -3.46 -2.15
N LEU A 157 9.27 -4.18 -3.12
CA LEU A 157 9.77 -5.48 -3.56
C LEU A 157 11.16 -5.37 -4.20
N ASP A 158 11.43 -4.30 -4.97
CA ASP A 158 12.75 -4.00 -5.53
C ASP A 158 13.77 -3.73 -4.43
N GLY A 159 13.38 -3.00 -3.38
CA GLY A 159 14.21 -2.79 -2.21
C GLY A 159 14.57 -4.08 -1.47
N ILE A 160 13.61 -5.02 -1.37
CA ILE A 160 13.83 -6.34 -0.78
C ILE A 160 14.78 -7.19 -1.65
N GLU A 161 14.58 -7.21 -2.98
CA GLU A 161 15.47 -7.91 -3.91
C GLU A 161 16.89 -7.33 -3.86
N ALA A 162 17.04 -6.01 -3.86
CA ALA A 162 18.33 -5.38 -3.73
C ALA A 162 19.02 -5.72 -2.40
N LEU A 163 18.26 -5.86 -1.30
CA LEU A 163 18.81 -6.33 -0.03
C LEU A 163 19.23 -7.80 -0.11
N ASN A 164 18.41 -8.67 -0.69
CA ASN A 164 18.72 -10.08 -0.93
C ASN A 164 20.03 -10.25 -1.73
N VAL A 165 20.19 -9.51 -2.83
CA VAL A 165 21.40 -9.51 -3.66
C VAL A 165 22.63 -9.05 -2.88
N ARG A 166 22.51 -8.05 -2.00
CA ARG A 166 23.63 -7.58 -1.16
C ARG A 166 24.06 -8.58 -0.08
N ARG A 167 23.20 -9.54 0.27
CA ARG A 167 23.44 -10.58 1.28
C ARG A 167 23.90 -11.92 0.68
N SER A 168 23.74 -12.09 -0.63
CA SER A 168 24.13 -13.27 -1.40
C SER A 168 25.63 -13.25 -1.74
#